data_AF-A0A924XFD3-F1
#
_entry.id   AF-A0A924XFD3-F1
#
_cell.length_a   1.000
_cell.length_b   1.000
_cell.length_c   1.000
_cell.angle_alpha   90.00
_cell.angle_beta   90.00
_cell.angle_gamma   90.00
#
_symmetry.space_group_name_H-M   'P 1'
#
loop_
_entity.id
_entity.type
_entity.pdbx_description
1 polymer ?
#
loop_
_entity_poly.entity_id
_entity_poly.type
_entity_poly.pdbx_seq_one_letter_code
_entity_poly.pdbx_strand_id
1 'polypeptide(L)'
;MLNLKLYLMTFCAATAFGCALQSNNGSVEASGKETKSAAIEKVGENTDSKKSASAKTAIVNGVPFRGVLSGKTIEMNLKRDGNALSGTYLYSKIRKNLTLRGTIDAENKFDLQEFDEANRQTGVFKGEWKTDPNEAGITLVGTWHKPNAPTKENGLFFTLSEQMINFSNDEKIVTRIINNDLKAKRLELTAEYPEITNASSSGIKGFNQTAKNLAQKD
;
A
#
# COMPACT_ATOMS: atom_id res chain seq x y z
N MET A 1 -32.86 32.92 5.62
CA MET A 1 -32.79 31.96 6.74
C MET A 1 -33.39 30.65 6.27
N LEU A 2 -32.57 29.67 5.89
CA LEU A 2 -33.02 28.32 5.57
C LEU A 2 -32.27 27.35 6.50
N ASN A 3 -33.06 26.61 7.28
CA ASN A 3 -32.62 25.79 8.40
C ASN A 3 -32.68 24.33 7.95
N LEU A 4 -31.53 23.74 7.63
CA LEU A 4 -31.45 22.36 7.15
C LEU A 4 -31.12 21.43 8.32
N LYS A 5 -32.15 20.72 8.82
CA LYS A 5 -32.01 19.70 9.86
C LYS A 5 -31.38 18.43 9.28
N LEU A 6 -30.21 18.08 9.82
CA LEU A 6 -29.49 16.84 9.55
C LEU A 6 -30.15 15.69 10.36
N TYR A 7 -30.73 14.70 9.68
CA TYR A 7 -31.24 13.49 10.32
C TYR A 7 -30.12 12.44 10.38
N LEU A 8 -29.68 12.11 11.58
CA LEU A 8 -28.74 11.03 11.87
C LEU A 8 -29.56 9.76 12.14
N MET A 9 -29.52 8.78 11.23
CA MET A 9 -30.11 7.45 11.47
C MET A 9 -29.06 6.55 12.12
N THR A 10 -29.28 6.26 13.40
CA THR A 10 -28.55 5.29 14.21
C THR A 10 -29.02 3.88 13.86
N PHE A 11 -28.10 3.01 13.45
CA PHE A 11 -28.33 1.56 13.39
C PHE A 11 -27.70 0.89 14.62
N CYS A 12 -28.54 0.43 15.54
CA CYS A 12 -28.16 -0.53 16.58
C CYS A 12 -28.30 -1.94 16.02
N ALA A 13 -27.22 -2.73 16.04
CA ALA A 13 -27.29 -4.17 15.91
C ALA A 13 -26.61 -4.80 17.12
N ALA A 14 -27.43 -5.18 18.10
CA ALA A 14 -27.05 -6.07 19.18
C ALA A 14 -27.28 -7.51 18.71
N THR A 15 -26.26 -8.36 18.78
CA THR A 15 -26.48 -9.80 18.87
C THR A 15 -25.57 -10.38 19.95
N ALA A 16 -26.22 -10.94 20.96
CA ALA A 16 -25.65 -11.72 22.03
C ALA A 16 -25.88 -13.20 21.71
N PHE A 17 -24.81 -13.99 21.77
CA PHE A 17 -24.80 -15.44 22.00
C PHE A 17 -23.48 -15.68 22.74
N GLY A 18 -23.41 -16.30 23.92
CA GLY A 18 -24.27 -17.34 24.47
C GLY A 18 -23.45 -18.63 24.59
N CYS A 19 -22.64 -18.69 25.65
CA CYS A 19 -22.14 -19.84 26.43
C CYS A 19 -22.09 -21.26 25.79
N ALA A 20 -20.93 -21.91 25.87
CA ALA A 20 -20.81 -23.25 26.48
C ALA A 20 -19.34 -23.63 26.73
N LEU A 21 -18.98 -23.69 28.00
CA LEU A 21 -17.84 -24.46 28.52
C LEU A 21 -18.13 -25.96 28.39
N GLN A 22 -17.13 -26.74 28.00
CA GLN A 22 -17.05 -28.13 28.45
C GLN A 22 -15.60 -28.48 28.78
N SER A 23 -15.40 -28.62 30.09
CA SER A 23 -14.25 -29.26 30.71
C SER A 23 -14.26 -30.76 30.36
N ASN A 24 -13.07 -31.34 30.20
CA ASN A 24 -12.92 -32.75 30.48
C ASN A 24 -11.61 -32.99 31.24
N ASN A 25 -11.79 -33.29 32.53
CA ASN A 25 -10.77 -33.82 33.42
C ASN A 25 -10.61 -35.31 33.12
N GLY A 26 -9.37 -35.77 32.98
CA GLY A 26 -9.03 -37.19 32.88
C GLY A 26 -7.60 -37.41 33.33
N SER A 27 -7.40 -37.34 34.64
CA SER A 27 -6.18 -37.73 35.35
C SER A 27 -6.12 -39.25 35.50
N VAL A 28 -5.03 -39.88 35.09
CA VAL A 28 -4.61 -41.21 35.58
C VAL A 28 -3.09 -41.22 35.73
N GLU A 29 -2.65 -41.24 37.00
CA GLU A 29 -1.37 -41.72 37.54
C GLU A 29 -1.19 -43.22 37.22
N ALA A 30 -0.04 -43.90 37.14
CA ALA A 30 1.38 -43.65 37.39
C ALA A 30 2.17 -44.88 36.85
N SER A 31 3.50 -44.81 36.99
CA SER A 31 4.44 -45.94 37.18
C SER A 31 5.21 -46.50 35.97
N GLY A 32 6.42 -45.93 35.77
CA GLY A 32 7.69 -46.64 35.95
C GLY A 32 8.12 -47.73 34.96
N LYS A 33 9.13 -47.45 34.12
CA LYS A 33 10.51 -48.00 34.24
C LYS A 33 11.37 -47.61 33.04
N GLU A 34 12.62 -47.24 33.35
CA GLU A 34 13.71 -47.07 32.40
C GLU A 34 13.96 -48.33 31.56
N THR A 35 14.35 -48.13 30.30
CA THR A 35 15.46 -48.87 29.69
C THR A 35 16.05 -48.05 28.54
N LYS A 36 17.34 -47.73 28.66
CA LYS A 36 18.19 -47.26 27.57
C LYS A 36 18.52 -48.45 26.67
N SER A 37 18.40 -48.32 25.35
CA SER A 37 19.41 -48.82 24.40
C SER A 37 19.14 -48.28 23.00
N ALA A 38 20.22 -48.16 22.23
CA ALA A 38 20.34 -47.36 21.04
C ALA A 38 20.17 -48.18 19.73
N ALA A 39 19.90 -47.41 18.68
CA ALA A 39 20.42 -47.52 17.30
C ALA A 39 19.59 -48.22 16.20
N ILE A 40 19.62 -47.54 15.05
CA ILE A 40 19.53 -47.96 13.63
C ILE A 40 18.17 -47.83 12.89
N GLU A 41 18.02 -46.68 12.22
CA GLU A 41 17.78 -46.46 10.77
C GLU A 41 16.70 -47.26 10.00
N LYS A 42 15.64 -46.59 9.51
CA LYS A 42 15.33 -46.32 8.08
C LYS A 42 13.92 -45.76 7.84
N VAL A 43 13.87 -44.77 6.95
CA VAL A 43 12.88 -44.48 5.87
C VAL A 43 11.38 -44.65 6.18
N GLY A 44 10.65 -43.54 6.13
CA GLY A 44 9.18 -43.52 6.11
C GLY A 44 8.65 -42.15 5.70
N GLU A 45 8.30 -42.05 4.42
CA GLU A 45 7.42 -41.07 3.81
C GLU A 45 6.09 -40.99 4.57
N ASN A 46 5.62 -39.79 4.96
CA ASN A 46 4.20 -39.49 4.90
C ASN A 46 3.89 -37.99 4.89
N THR A 47 3.05 -37.66 3.92
CA THR A 47 2.03 -36.61 3.86
C THR A 47 1.66 -36.02 5.25
N ASP A 48 1.33 -34.75 5.41
CA ASP A 48 0.18 -34.16 4.76
C ASP A 48 0.11 -32.66 5.01
N SER A 49 -0.45 -32.03 4.00
CA SER A 49 -0.84 -30.64 3.91
C SER A 49 -2.01 -30.27 4.83
N LYS A 50 -1.95 -29.09 5.45
CA LYS A 50 -3.10 -28.15 5.58
C LYS A 50 -2.60 -26.80 6.11
N LYS A 51 -2.48 -25.80 5.23
CA LYS A 51 -3.51 -24.81 4.91
C LYS A 51 -3.65 -23.74 5.99
N SER A 52 -2.97 -22.61 5.77
CA SER A 52 -3.57 -21.31 6.00
C SER A 52 -3.14 -20.39 4.86
N ALA A 53 -4.10 -20.08 4.01
CA ALA A 53 -3.98 -19.13 2.93
C ALA A 53 -4.13 -17.72 3.48
N SER A 54 -3.18 -16.85 3.15
CA SER A 54 -3.47 -15.49 2.67
C SER A 54 -2.17 -14.90 2.12
N ALA A 55 -1.67 -15.48 1.03
CA ALA A 55 -0.64 -14.81 0.24
C ALA A 55 -1.34 -13.68 -0.53
N LYS A 56 -1.40 -12.50 0.09
CA LYS A 56 -1.67 -11.22 -0.58
C LYS A 56 -0.74 -11.17 -1.78
N THR A 57 -1.31 -11.26 -2.98
CA THR A 57 -0.64 -11.25 -4.29
C THR A 57 0.57 -10.32 -4.26
N ALA A 58 1.76 -10.89 -4.48
CA ALA A 58 2.98 -10.11 -4.65
C ALA A 58 2.76 -9.19 -5.86
N ILE A 59 2.49 -7.91 -5.60
CA ILE A 59 2.35 -6.92 -6.66
C ILE A 59 3.75 -6.74 -7.24
N VAL A 60 3.96 -7.31 -8.43
CA VAL A 60 5.22 -7.28 -9.19
C VAL A 60 5.73 -5.84 -9.35
N ASN A 61 4.81 -4.87 -9.32
CA ASN A 61 5.06 -3.45 -9.50
C ASN A 61 4.94 -2.59 -8.23
N GLY A 62 4.83 -3.19 -7.04
CA GLY A 62 4.63 -2.48 -5.77
C GLY A 62 3.23 -1.85 -5.60
N VAL A 63 2.90 -1.47 -4.36
CA VAL A 63 1.62 -0.85 -3.98
C VAL A 63 1.71 0.67 -4.14
N PRO A 64 0.81 1.31 -4.91
CA PRO A 64 0.80 2.76 -5.07
C PRO A 64 0.22 3.46 -3.83
N PHE A 65 0.88 4.52 -3.38
CA PHE A 65 0.46 5.40 -2.31
C PHE A 65 0.49 6.85 -2.80
N ARG A 66 -0.48 7.65 -2.35
CA ARG A 66 -0.54 9.08 -2.66
C ARG A 66 -0.87 9.87 -1.41
N GLY A 67 -0.30 11.04 -1.30
CA GLY A 67 -0.60 11.91 -0.16
C GLY A 67 0.18 13.21 -0.19
N VAL A 68 0.51 13.71 0.99
CA VAL A 68 1.13 15.03 1.17
C VAL A 68 2.35 14.93 2.09
N LEU A 69 3.39 15.71 1.77
CA LEU A 69 4.57 15.97 2.58
C LEU A 69 4.77 17.46 2.68
N SER A 70 4.66 18.02 3.89
CA SER A 70 4.74 19.48 4.14
C SER A 70 3.87 20.29 3.13
N GLY A 71 2.63 19.85 2.94
CA GLY A 71 1.67 20.49 2.01
C GLY A 71 1.93 20.27 0.51
N LYS A 72 2.94 19.48 0.13
CA LYS A 72 3.24 19.15 -1.27
C LYS A 72 2.74 17.73 -1.58
N THR A 73 2.06 17.56 -2.71
CA THR A 73 1.60 16.23 -3.16
C THR A 73 2.77 15.35 -3.55
N ILE A 74 2.79 14.14 -3.00
CA ILE A 74 3.78 13.12 -3.26
C ILE A 74 3.13 11.79 -3.61
N GLU A 75 3.86 10.98 -4.36
CA GLU A 75 3.48 9.63 -4.73
C GLU A 75 4.62 8.67 -4.36
N MET A 76 4.26 7.51 -3.83
CA MET A 76 5.17 6.41 -3.58
C MET A 76 4.64 5.16 -4.26
N ASN A 77 5.55 4.28 -4.65
CA ASN A 77 5.21 2.93 -5.03
C ASN A 77 6.10 1.99 -4.22
N LEU A 78 5.52 1.22 -3.29
CA LEU A 78 6.26 0.42 -2.31
C LEU A 78 6.00 -1.07 -2.47
N LYS A 79 7.07 -1.85 -2.55
CA LYS A 79 7.07 -3.30 -2.46
C LYS A 79 7.56 -3.72 -1.07
N ARG A 80 6.82 -4.63 -0.44
CA ARG A 80 7.18 -5.27 0.83
C ARG A 80 7.53 -6.74 0.58
N ASP A 81 8.70 -7.16 1.04
CA ASP A 81 9.17 -8.54 1.02
C ASP A 81 9.61 -8.91 2.45
N GLY A 82 8.70 -9.52 3.21
CA GLY A 82 8.85 -9.69 4.65
C GLY A 82 9.02 -8.36 5.37
N ASN A 83 10.21 -8.16 5.96
CA ASN A 83 10.59 -6.94 6.66
C ASN A 83 11.33 -5.94 5.76
N ALA A 84 11.69 -6.32 4.53
CA ALA A 84 12.33 -5.42 3.58
C ALA A 84 11.27 -4.59 2.85
N LEU A 85 11.53 -3.29 2.73
CA LEU A 85 10.77 -2.36 1.91
C LEU A 85 11.64 -1.81 0.79
N SER A 86 11.08 -1.72 -0.40
CA SER A 86 11.73 -1.12 -1.57
C SER A 86 10.71 -0.36 -2.40
N GLY A 87 11.13 0.56 -3.25
CA GLY A 87 10.17 1.29 -4.07
C GLY A 87 10.71 2.51 -4.76
N THR A 88 9.77 3.35 -5.21
CA THR A 88 10.05 4.64 -5.81
C THR A 88 9.26 5.75 -5.13
N TYR A 89 9.81 6.95 -5.16
CA TYR A 89 9.23 8.17 -4.62
C TYR A 89 9.26 9.28 -5.68
N LEU A 90 8.17 10.04 -5.77
CA LEU A 90 8.01 11.11 -6.75
C LEU A 90 7.42 12.37 -6.11
N TYR A 91 8.10 13.50 -6.30
CA TYR A 91 7.46 14.81 -6.18
C TYR A 91 6.71 15.13 -7.47
N SER A 92 5.39 15.32 -7.35
CA SER A 92 4.48 15.55 -8.49
C SER A 92 4.94 16.66 -9.44
N LYS A 93 5.63 17.70 -8.93
CA LYS A 93 6.11 18.83 -9.73
C LYS A 93 7.37 18.57 -10.55
N ILE A 94 8.31 17.79 -10.02
CA ILE A 94 9.65 17.62 -10.62
C ILE A 94 9.72 16.34 -11.46
N ARG A 95 8.78 15.41 -11.24
CA ARG A 95 8.64 14.13 -11.94
C ARG A 95 9.95 13.31 -12.07
N LYS A 96 10.87 13.44 -11.11
CA LYS A 96 12.06 12.59 -11.00
C LYS A 96 11.83 11.48 -9.98
N ASN A 97 12.05 10.24 -10.39
CA ASN A 97 11.94 9.07 -9.52
C ASN A 97 13.17 8.98 -8.61
N LEU A 98 12.92 8.95 -7.31
CA LEU A 98 13.92 8.64 -6.29
C LEU A 98 13.71 7.20 -5.83
N THR A 99 14.80 6.48 -5.59
CA THR A 99 14.76 5.10 -5.13
C THR A 99 14.54 5.07 -3.63
N LEU A 100 13.64 4.20 -3.17
CA LEU A 100 13.41 3.93 -1.75
C LEU A 100 13.93 2.54 -1.37
N ARG A 101 14.64 2.44 -0.24
CA ARG A 101 15.06 1.18 0.38
C ARG A 101 14.98 1.27 1.89
N GLY A 102 14.53 0.21 2.55
CA GLY A 102 14.43 0.24 3.99
C GLY A 102 13.78 -0.99 4.58
N THR A 103 13.26 -0.83 5.79
CA THR A 103 12.70 -1.92 6.58
C THR A 103 11.45 -1.52 7.33
N ILE A 104 10.69 -2.52 7.76
CA ILE A 104 9.55 -2.40 8.66
C ILE A 104 9.69 -3.44 9.78
N ASP A 105 9.37 -3.04 11.01
CA ASP A 105 9.40 -3.90 12.18
C ASP A 105 8.05 -4.57 12.47
N ALA A 106 8.00 -5.35 13.56
CA ALA A 106 6.80 -6.08 13.99
C ALA A 106 5.72 -5.14 14.53
N GLU A 107 6.12 -3.96 15.00
CA GLU A 107 5.28 -2.87 15.49
C GLU A 107 4.74 -1.98 14.34
N ASN A 108 4.96 -2.39 13.09
CA ASN A 108 4.60 -1.66 11.88
C ASN A 108 5.26 -0.29 11.75
N LYS A 109 6.39 -0.06 12.41
CA LYS A 109 7.21 1.13 12.20
C LYS A 109 8.19 0.86 11.08
N PHE A 110 8.34 1.82 10.19
CA PHE A 110 9.23 1.71 9.05
C PHE A 110 10.27 2.82 9.02
N ASP A 111 11.39 2.46 8.40
CA ASP A 111 12.51 3.33 8.09
C ASP A 111 12.83 3.14 6.60
N LEU A 112 12.68 4.19 5.80
CA LEU A 112 12.92 4.19 4.35
C LEU A 112 13.93 5.27 3.99
N GLN A 113 15.04 4.86 3.38
CA GLN A 113 16.07 5.73 2.84
C GLN A 113 15.74 6.11 1.40
N GLU A 114 15.89 7.38 1.07
CA GLU A 114 15.67 7.95 -0.26
C GLU A 114 17.01 8.19 -0.96
N PHE A 115 17.13 7.76 -2.22
CA PHE A 115 18.34 7.88 -3.03
C PHE A 115 18.07 8.49 -4.40
N ASP A 116 19.00 9.30 -4.88
CA ASP A 116 19.00 9.81 -6.25
C ASP A 116 19.56 8.81 -7.28
N GLU A 117 19.57 9.19 -8.56
CA GLU A 117 20.08 8.38 -9.66
C GLU A 117 21.58 8.05 -9.53
N ALA A 118 22.33 8.85 -8.79
CA ALA A 118 23.74 8.62 -8.47
C ALA A 118 23.93 7.77 -7.20
N ASN A 119 22.87 7.14 -6.69
CA ASN A 119 22.84 6.36 -5.44
C ASN A 119 23.26 7.17 -4.20
N ARG A 120 23.15 8.50 -4.24
CA ARG A 120 23.40 9.35 -3.07
C ARG A 120 22.13 9.44 -2.24
N GLN A 121 22.27 9.26 -0.93
CA GLN A 121 21.13 9.40 -0.03
C GLN A 121 20.70 10.87 0.05
N THR A 122 19.41 11.13 -0.18
CA THR A 122 18.83 12.48 -0.19
C THR A 122 17.79 12.71 0.89
N GLY A 123 17.29 11.65 1.53
CA GLY A 123 16.32 11.74 2.61
C GLY A 123 16.11 10.43 3.39
N VAL A 124 15.32 10.54 4.46
CA VAL A 124 14.85 9.40 5.27
C VAL A 124 13.40 9.64 5.67
N PHE A 125 12.52 8.70 5.33
CA PHE A 125 11.16 8.61 5.87
C PHE A 125 11.15 7.67 7.07
N LYS A 126 10.60 8.15 8.18
CA LYS A 126 10.31 7.32 9.36
C LYS A 126 8.82 7.41 9.65
N GLY A 127 8.16 6.30 9.93
CA GLY A 127 6.73 6.34 10.14
C GLY A 127 6.10 5.04 10.60
N GLU A 128 4.78 5.03 10.58
CA GLU A 128 3.93 3.89 10.91
C GLU A 128 3.12 3.48 9.69
N TRP A 129 3.06 2.16 9.48
CA TRP A 129 2.27 1.50 8.47
C TRP A 129 0.93 1.08 9.08
N LYS A 130 -0.08 1.94 8.95
CA LYS A 130 -1.38 1.77 9.60
C LYS A 130 -2.35 1.00 8.73
N THR A 131 -3.03 0.04 9.37
CA THR A 131 -4.20 -0.64 8.83
C THR A 131 -5.35 -0.41 9.80
N ASP A 132 -6.35 0.38 9.41
CA ASP A 132 -7.56 0.55 10.20
C ASP A 132 -8.57 -0.53 9.78
N PRO A 133 -9.15 -1.30 10.72
CA PRO A 133 -10.20 -2.28 10.40
C PRO A 133 -11.44 -1.66 9.72
N ASN A 134 -11.67 -0.36 9.89
CA ASN A 134 -12.82 0.37 9.37
C ASN A 134 -12.52 1.18 8.11
N GLU A 135 -11.24 1.29 7.70
CA GLU A 135 -10.85 1.97 6.46
C GLU A 135 -10.27 0.95 5.48
N ALA A 136 -10.64 1.08 4.21
CA ALA A 136 -10.09 0.23 3.18
C ALA A 136 -8.68 0.70 2.79
N GLY A 137 -7.70 -0.20 2.96
CA GLY A 137 -6.31 0.01 2.53
C GLY A 137 -5.35 0.37 3.68
N ILE A 138 -4.15 0.77 3.29
CA ILE A 138 -3.05 1.13 4.19
C ILE A 138 -2.87 2.65 4.21
N THR A 139 -2.59 3.20 5.40
CA THR A 139 -2.16 4.60 5.56
C THR A 139 -0.74 4.65 6.14
N LEU A 140 0.14 5.40 5.50
CA LEU A 140 1.50 5.68 5.97
C LEU A 140 1.53 7.07 6.59
N VAL A 141 1.93 7.17 7.85
CA VAL A 141 2.10 8.46 8.53
C VAL A 141 3.48 8.58 9.13
N GLY A 142 4.07 9.77 9.11
CA GLY A 142 5.39 9.93 9.69
C GLY A 142 6.05 11.25 9.35
N THR A 143 7.38 11.24 9.39
CA THR A 143 8.23 12.39 9.12
C THR A 143 9.35 12.05 8.13
N TRP A 144 9.63 12.99 7.25
CA TRP A 144 10.78 12.98 6.38
C TRP A 144 11.88 13.87 6.94
N HIS A 145 13.12 13.43 6.86
CA HIS A 145 14.30 14.18 7.31
C HIS A 145 15.38 14.18 6.24
N LYS A 146 16.22 15.22 6.29
CA LYS A 146 17.50 15.18 5.56
C LYS A 146 18.38 14.06 6.11
N PRO A 147 19.27 13.47 5.28
CA PRO A 147 20.24 12.49 5.73
C PRO A 147 21.07 13.05 6.87
N ASN A 148 21.34 12.22 7.89
CA ASN A 148 22.16 12.56 9.06
C ASN A 148 21.63 13.72 9.92
N ALA A 149 20.41 14.20 9.69
CA ALA A 149 19.79 15.17 10.59
C ALA A 149 19.49 14.51 11.95
N PRO A 150 19.72 15.20 13.08
CA PRO A 150 19.31 14.70 14.38
C PRO A 150 17.79 14.45 14.36
N THR A 151 17.35 13.27 14.82
CA THR A 151 15.93 12.84 14.76
C THR A 151 14.98 13.74 15.56
N LYS A 152 15.51 14.66 16.36
CA LYS A 152 14.76 15.65 17.14
C LYS A 152 14.58 17.01 16.42
N GLU A 153 15.20 17.21 15.25
CA GLU A 153 15.02 18.42 14.45
C GLU A 153 13.87 18.27 13.45
N ASN A 154 12.93 19.23 13.50
CA ASN A 154 11.90 19.63 12.51
C ASN A 154 11.72 18.72 11.27
N GLY A 155 11.38 17.44 11.47
CA GLY A 155 10.99 16.54 10.40
C GLY A 155 9.76 17.07 9.66
N LEU A 156 9.75 16.90 8.35
CA LEU A 156 8.60 17.28 7.52
C LEU A 156 7.54 16.19 7.61
N PHE A 157 6.39 16.51 8.21
CA PHE A 157 5.28 15.56 8.31
C PHE A 157 4.77 15.14 6.94
N PHE A 158 4.45 13.86 6.82
CA PHE A 158 3.74 13.30 5.68
C PHE A 158 2.60 12.38 6.12
N THR A 159 1.63 12.26 5.22
CA THR A 159 0.59 11.23 5.26
C THR A 159 0.35 10.74 3.83
N LEU A 160 0.29 9.43 3.62
CA LEU A 160 -0.08 8.81 2.35
C LEU A 160 -1.12 7.72 2.57
N SER A 161 -2.02 7.55 1.60
CA SER A 161 -2.99 6.46 1.59
C SER A 161 -2.78 5.58 0.37
N GLU A 162 -2.92 4.27 0.56
CA GLU A 162 -2.92 3.27 -0.50
C GLU A 162 -3.97 3.64 -1.54
N GLN A 163 -3.56 3.68 -2.80
CA GLN A 163 -4.48 3.84 -3.90
C GLN A 163 -5.04 2.45 -4.19
N MET A 164 -6.34 2.24 -3.97
CA MET A 164 -7.05 0.99 -4.25
C MET A 164 -7.27 0.79 -5.76
N ILE A 165 -6.21 0.93 -6.54
CA ILE A 165 -6.21 0.74 -7.98
C ILE A 165 -5.20 -0.36 -8.27
N ASN A 166 -5.74 -1.56 -8.51
CA ASN A 166 -4.94 -2.71 -8.89
C ASN A 166 -4.89 -2.79 -10.41
N PHE A 167 -3.72 -2.50 -10.95
CA PHE A 167 -3.41 -2.73 -12.35
C PHE A 167 -2.98 -4.17 -12.56
N SER A 168 -3.49 -4.80 -13.61
CA SER A 168 -3.02 -6.11 -14.04
C SER A 168 -1.89 -5.93 -15.06
N ASN A 169 -0.96 -6.88 -15.20
CA ASN A 169 -0.06 -6.96 -16.36
C ASN A 169 0.69 -5.66 -16.74
N ASP A 170 1.48 -5.09 -15.83
CA ASP A 170 2.29 -3.88 -16.06
C ASP A 170 1.51 -2.64 -16.54
N GLU A 171 0.19 -2.64 -16.33
CA GLU A 171 -0.66 -1.48 -16.56
C GLU A 171 -0.29 -0.34 -15.60
N LYS A 172 -0.38 0.90 -16.11
CA LYS A 172 -0.12 2.11 -15.33
C LYS A 172 -0.91 3.28 -15.87
N ILE A 173 -1.43 4.14 -14.98
CA ILE A 173 -1.96 5.45 -15.37
C ILE A 173 -0.78 6.36 -15.72
N VAL A 174 -0.86 7.00 -16.87
CA VAL A 174 0.01 8.11 -17.27
C VAL A 174 -0.85 9.34 -17.56
N THR A 175 -0.32 10.52 -17.28
CA THR A 175 -0.93 11.78 -17.72
C THR A 175 -0.56 12.03 -19.18
N ARG A 176 -1.55 12.28 -20.04
CA ARG A 176 -1.38 12.73 -21.42
C ARG A 176 -1.78 14.20 -21.52
N ILE A 177 -1.15 14.91 -22.45
CA ILE A 177 -1.39 16.33 -22.71
C ILE A 177 -1.95 16.47 -24.13
N ILE A 178 -3.01 17.25 -24.29
CA ILE A 178 -3.53 17.70 -25.58
C ILE A 178 -3.35 19.20 -25.63
N ASN A 179 -2.67 19.66 -26.69
CA ASN A 179 -2.58 21.08 -27.03
C ASN A 179 -3.46 21.31 -28.26
N ASN A 180 -4.48 22.14 -28.10
CA ASN A 180 -5.34 22.58 -29.19
C ASN A 180 -5.14 24.06 -29.44
N ASP A 181 -4.57 24.39 -30.60
CA ASP A 181 -4.48 25.75 -31.09
C ASP A 181 -5.84 26.20 -31.64
N LEU A 182 -6.58 26.99 -30.87
CA LEU A 182 -7.77 27.67 -31.36
C LEU A 182 -7.34 28.93 -32.12
N LYS A 183 -6.79 28.73 -33.32
CA LYS A 183 -6.26 29.80 -34.18
C LYS A 183 -7.28 30.93 -34.42
N ALA A 184 -8.57 30.60 -34.50
CA ALA A 184 -9.65 31.57 -34.64
C ALA A 184 -9.82 32.51 -33.42
N LYS A 185 -9.41 32.06 -32.23
CA LYS A 185 -9.51 32.83 -30.98
C LYS A 185 -8.16 33.31 -30.45
N ARG A 186 -7.04 32.99 -31.12
CA ARG A 186 -5.66 33.23 -30.64
C ARG A 186 -5.42 32.68 -29.23
N LEU A 187 -6.04 31.55 -28.93
CA LEU A 187 -5.91 30.86 -27.65
C LEU A 187 -5.21 29.52 -27.85
N GLU A 188 -4.31 29.20 -26.93
CA GLU A 188 -3.74 27.87 -26.77
C GLU A 188 -4.47 27.21 -25.59
N LEU A 189 -5.15 26.09 -25.86
CA LEU A 189 -5.79 25.30 -24.83
C LEU A 189 -4.94 24.06 -24.56
N THR A 190 -4.47 23.93 -23.33
CA THR A 190 -3.79 22.73 -22.84
C THR A 190 -4.72 21.97 -21.90
N ALA A 191 -5.02 20.72 -22.25
CA ALA A 191 -5.78 19.81 -21.41
C ALA A 191 -4.90 18.61 -21.02
N GLU A 192 -4.96 18.22 -19.75
CA GLU A 192 -4.33 16.99 -19.25
C GLU A 192 -5.40 15.93 -18.98
N TYR A 193 -5.16 14.68 -19.40
CA TYR A 193 -6.09 13.57 -19.15
C TYR A 193 -5.37 12.27 -18.77
N PRO A 194 -6.00 11.38 -17.99
CA PRO A 194 -5.42 10.09 -17.62
C PRO A 194 -5.57 9.07 -18.75
N GLU A 195 -4.51 8.30 -19.01
CA GLU A 195 -4.52 7.15 -19.90
C GLU A 195 -3.89 5.95 -19.18
N ILE A 196 -4.54 4.80 -19.21
CA ILE A 196 -3.95 3.56 -18.71
C ILE A 196 -3.18 2.91 -19.87
N THR A 197 -1.87 2.73 -19.71
CA THR A 197 -0.98 2.11 -20.71
C THR A 197 -0.81 0.62 -20.46
N ASN A 198 -0.30 -0.12 -21.46
CA ASN A 198 -0.10 -1.58 -21.44
C ASN A 198 -1.38 -2.41 -21.23
N ALA A 199 -2.53 -1.77 -21.31
CA ALA A 199 -3.81 -2.41 -21.10
C ALA A 199 -4.33 -3.10 -22.37
N SER A 200 -4.70 -4.37 -22.23
CA SER A 200 -5.28 -5.16 -23.32
C SER A 200 -6.81 -5.30 -23.22
N SER A 201 -7.38 -5.04 -22.04
CA SER A 201 -8.82 -5.22 -21.80
C SER A 201 -9.68 -4.19 -22.55
N SER A 202 -10.86 -4.62 -23.01
CA SER A 202 -11.84 -3.76 -23.69
C SER A 202 -12.34 -2.62 -22.79
N GLY A 203 -12.49 -2.88 -21.48
CA GLY A 203 -12.89 -1.89 -20.49
C GLY A 203 -11.90 -0.72 -20.41
N ILE A 204 -10.59 -1.01 -20.41
CA ILE A 204 -9.57 0.03 -20.37
C ILE A 204 -9.51 0.81 -21.68
N LYS A 205 -9.66 0.16 -22.84
CA LYS A 205 -9.78 0.86 -24.13
C LYS A 205 -10.95 1.85 -24.13
N GLY A 206 -12.11 1.43 -23.60
CA GLY A 206 -13.29 2.27 -23.45
C GLY A 206 -13.07 3.45 -22.52
N PHE A 207 -12.42 3.23 -21.36
CA PHE A 207 -12.02 4.29 -20.43
C PHE A 207 -11.10 5.31 -21.11
N ASN A 208 -10.00 4.85 -21.72
CA ASN A 208 -9.02 5.72 -22.37
C ASN A 208 -9.67 6.56 -23.48
N GLN A 209 -10.53 5.95 -24.30
CA GLN A 209 -11.24 6.67 -25.35
C GLN A 209 -12.19 7.73 -24.77
N THR A 210 -12.91 7.40 -23.69
CA THR A 210 -13.83 8.33 -23.03
C THR A 210 -13.09 9.51 -22.40
N ALA A 211 -12.00 9.24 -21.68
CA ALA A 211 -11.16 10.27 -21.06
C ALA A 211 -10.58 11.22 -22.12
N LYS A 212 -10.05 10.65 -23.22
CA LYS A 212 -9.55 11.43 -24.35
C LYS A 212 -10.64 12.27 -25.00
N ASN A 213 -11.80 11.69 -25.31
CA ASN A 213 -12.91 12.41 -25.93
C ASN A 213 -13.39 13.57 -25.05
N LEU A 214 -13.44 13.36 -23.73
CA LEU A 214 -13.82 14.41 -22.78
C LEU A 214 -12.80 15.56 -22.78
N ALA A 215 -11.51 15.24 -22.80
CA ALA A 215 -10.44 16.23 -22.86
C ALA A 215 -10.35 16.99 -24.19
N GLN A 216 -10.92 16.43 -25.26
CA GLN A 216 -11.02 17.06 -26.58
C GLN A 216 -12.33 17.81 -26.81
N LYS A 217 -13.29 17.70 -25.89
CA LYS A 217 -14.62 18.27 -26.06
C LYS A 217 -14.58 19.75 -25.69
N ASP A 218 -14.22 20.58 -26.67
CA ASP A 218 -14.45 22.03 -26.72
C ASP A 218 -14.70 22.49 -28.16
#